data_AF-A0A527W4F0-F1
#
_entry.id   AF-A0A527W4F0-F1
#
_cell.length_a   1.000
_cell.length_b   1.000
_cell.length_c   1.000
_cell.angle_alpha   90.00
_cell.angle_beta   90.00
_cell.angle_gamma   90.00
#
_symmetry.space_group_name_H-M   'P 1'
#
loop_
_entity.id
_entity.type
_entity.pdbx_description
1 polymer ?
#
loop_
_entity_poly.entity_id
_entity_poly.type
_entity_poly.pdbx_seq_one_letter_code
_entity_poly.pdbx_strand_id
1 'polypeptide(L)'
;MSFSTADEPATIETSSSAVNWGPIVAGAFAAATLTVILMLVGSGLGLAMMSPWGSPSLTTFAVSTAVWLVVVQWLSSALGGYVAGRLRTKWVNVHTDEVYFRDTAHG
;
A
#
# COMPACT_ATOMS: atom_id res chain seq x y z
N MET A 1 0.33 19.70 57.19
CA MET A 1 -0.72 19.65 56.13
C MET A 1 -0.06 19.08 54.89
N SER A 2 -0.27 17.79 54.61
CA SER A 2 0.28 17.12 53.44
C SER A 2 -0.71 17.27 52.29
N PHE A 3 -0.30 17.92 51.21
CA PHE A 3 -1.09 17.94 49.97
C PHE A 3 -0.93 16.57 49.32
N SER A 4 -1.98 15.76 49.40
CA SER A 4 -2.07 14.54 48.60
C SER A 4 -2.22 14.99 47.15
N THR A 5 -1.16 14.84 46.35
CA THR A 5 -1.24 14.93 44.90
C THR A 5 -2.19 13.83 44.47
N ALA A 6 -3.41 14.22 44.07
CA ALA A 6 -4.35 13.34 43.43
C ALA A 6 -3.62 12.60 42.30
N ASP A 7 -3.83 11.28 42.27
CA ASP A 7 -3.47 10.39 41.19
C ASP A 7 -4.10 10.95 39.90
N GLU A 8 -3.35 11.79 39.18
CA GLU A 8 -3.69 12.18 37.83
C GLU A 8 -3.53 10.91 37.00
N PRO A 9 -4.61 10.33 36.44
CA PRO A 9 -4.48 9.13 35.63
C PRO A 9 -3.58 9.50 34.46
N ALA A 10 -2.34 9.00 34.49
CA ALA A 10 -1.39 9.20 33.41
C ALA A 10 -2.07 8.74 32.13
N THR A 11 -2.45 9.70 31.29
CA THR A 11 -3.04 9.41 29.99
C THR A 11 -1.95 8.65 29.24
N ILE A 12 -2.12 7.34 29.10
CA ILE A 12 -1.26 6.50 28.26
C ILE A 12 -1.59 6.87 26.82
N GLU A 13 -1.13 8.05 26.39
CA GLU A 13 -1.06 8.41 24.98
C GLU A 13 -0.14 7.37 24.35
N THR A 14 -0.74 6.43 23.64
CA THR A 14 0.01 5.41 22.91
C THR A 14 0.82 6.13 21.84
N SER A 15 2.09 6.41 22.14
CA SER A 15 3.08 7.03 21.24
C SER A 15 3.45 6.13 20.05
N SER A 16 2.61 5.15 19.73
CA SER A 16 2.84 4.21 18.65
C SER A 16 2.29 4.78 17.37
N SER A 17 3.20 5.03 16.42
CA SER A 17 2.88 5.62 15.12
C SER A 17 1.68 4.93 14.47
N ALA A 18 0.62 5.70 14.20
CA ALA A 18 -0.53 5.23 13.43
C ALA A 18 -0.15 4.75 12.01
N VAL A 19 0.98 5.23 11.50
CA VAL A 19 1.53 4.88 10.19
C VAL A 19 2.66 3.86 10.34
N ASN A 20 2.48 2.67 9.75
CA ASN A 20 3.55 1.70 9.61
C ASN A 20 4.27 1.87 8.27
N TRP A 21 5.51 2.36 8.30
CA TRP A 21 6.32 2.67 7.11
C TRP A 21 6.86 1.43 6.39
N GLY A 22 7.12 0.33 7.09
CA GLY A 22 7.69 -0.89 6.50
C GLY A 22 6.81 -1.47 5.37
N PRO A 23 5.51 -1.74 5.63
CA PRO A 23 4.54 -2.18 4.63
C PRO A 23 4.41 -1.24 3.43
N ILE A 24 4.46 0.09 3.67
CA ILE A 24 4.34 1.10 2.61
C ILE A 24 5.53 1.00 1.66
N VAL A 25 6.76 0.97 2.21
CA VAL A 25 7.99 0.86 1.41
C VAL A 25 8.03 -0.47 0.66
N ALA A 26 7.65 -1.58 1.30
CA ALA A 26 7.59 -2.89 0.67
C ALA A 26 6.58 -2.93 -0.50
N GLY A 27 5.40 -2.34 -0.32
CA GLY A 27 4.40 -2.21 -1.38
C GLY A 27 4.86 -1.32 -2.53
N ALA A 28 5.52 -0.20 -2.23
CA ALA A 28 6.09 0.69 -3.25
C ALA A 28 7.18 0.00 -4.06
N PHE A 29 8.06 -0.77 -3.40
CA PHE A 29 9.11 -1.54 -4.07
C PHE A 29 8.54 -2.62 -4.98
N ALA A 30 7.50 -3.34 -4.52
CA ALA A 30 6.81 -4.34 -5.32
C ALA A 30 6.14 -3.73 -6.57
N ALA A 31 5.46 -2.59 -6.40
CA ALA A 31 4.86 -1.85 -7.52
C ALA A 31 5.90 -1.37 -8.53
N ALA A 32 7.00 -0.79 -8.07
CA ALA A 32 8.07 -0.29 -8.93
C ALA A 32 8.74 -1.43 -9.73
N THR A 33 9.05 -2.54 -9.05
CA THR A 33 9.64 -3.73 -9.68
C THR A 33 8.72 -4.29 -10.77
N LEU A 34 7.43 -4.44 -10.46
CA LEU A 34 6.45 -4.93 -11.44
C LEU A 34 6.30 -3.96 -12.62
N THR A 35 6.30 -2.65 -12.37
CA THR A 35 6.26 -1.63 -13.41
C THR A 35 7.43 -1.80 -14.38
N VAL A 36 8.65 -1.95 -13.87
CA VAL A 36 9.86 -2.13 -14.70
C VAL A 36 9.75 -3.41 -15.55
N ILE A 37 9.31 -4.52 -14.95
CA ILE A 37 9.12 -5.78 -15.67
C ILE A 37 8.10 -5.62 -16.79
N LEU A 38 6.94 -5.02 -16.52
CA LEU A 38 5.89 -4.85 -17.52
C LEU A 38 6.27 -3.83 -18.59
N MET A 39 7.08 -2.82 -18.28
CA MET A 39 7.65 -1.92 -19.28
C MET A 39 8.60 -2.67 -20.23
N LEU A 40 9.46 -3.52 -19.69
CA LEU A 40 10.36 -4.35 -20.49
C LEU A 40 9.57 -5.32 -21.39
N VAL A 41 8.57 -6.01 -20.83
CA VAL A 41 7.67 -6.90 -21.58
C VAL A 41 6.91 -6.14 -22.66
N GLY A 42 6.37 -4.95 -22.34
CA GLY A 42 5.65 -4.11 -23.28
C GLY A 42 6.49 -3.65 -24.44
N SER A 43 7.75 -3.30 -24.19
CA SER A 43 8.70 -2.94 -25.24
C SER A 43 8.97 -4.11 -26.19
N GLY A 44 9.14 -5.33 -25.66
CA GLY A 44 9.35 -6.54 -26.47
C GLY A 44 8.12 -6.92 -27.29
N LEU A 45 6.92 -6.86 -26.69
CA LEU A 45 5.65 -7.10 -27.38
C LEU A 45 5.39 -6.06 -28.47
N GLY A 46 5.63 -4.78 -28.20
CA GLY A 46 5.46 -3.70 -29.17
C GLY A 46 6.38 -3.84 -30.38
N LEU A 47 7.64 -4.24 -30.16
CA LEU A 47 8.59 -4.52 -31.24
C LEU A 47 8.20 -5.75 -32.06
N ALA A 48 7.67 -6.80 -31.42
CA ALA A 48 7.23 -8.02 -32.10
C ALA A 48 5.99 -7.82 -33.00
N MET A 49 5.12 -6.85 -32.68
CA MET A 49 3.92 -6.54 -33.48
C MET A 49 4.21 -5.59 -34.66
N MET A 50 5.37 -4.96 -34.69
CA MET A 50 5.75 -4.01 -35.75
C MET A 50 6.30 -4.77 -36.97
N SER A 51 5.70 -4.56 -38.15
CA SER A 51 6.25 -5.10 -39.40
C SER A 51 7.48 -4.30 -39.84
N PRO A 52 8.59 -4.94 -40.27
CA PRO A 52 9.76 -4.23 -40.81
C PRO A 52 9.46 -3.47 -42.11
N TRP A 53 8.42 -3.87 -42.83
CA TRP A 53 8.15 -3.45 -44.21
C TRP A 53 6.98 -2.47 -44.32
N GLY A 54 6.36 -2.10 -43.20
CA GLY A 54 5.24 -1.18 -43.14
C GLY A 54 5.13 -0.50 -41.78
N SER A 55 5.05 0.83 -41.78
CA SER A 55 4.88 1.62 -40.55
C SER A 55 3.39 1.68 -40.15
N PRO A 56 3.04 1.38 -38.90
CA PRO A 56 1.70 1.66 -38.40
C PRO A 56 1.45 3.17 -38.32
N SER A 57 0.18 3.56 -38.34
CA SER A 57 -0.19 4.96 -38.13
C SER A 57 0.24 5.41 -36.73
N LEU A 58 0.62 6.70 -36.62
CA LEU A 58 0.97 7.32 -35.33
C LEU A 58 -0.16 7.19 -34.30
N THR A 59 -1.42 7.20 -34.75
CA THR A 59 -2.58 7.06 -33.88
C THR A 59 -2.69 5.66 -33.29
N THR A 60 -2.49 4.61 -34.08
CA THR A 60 -2.51 3.23 -33.58
C THR A 60 -1.40 2.99 -32.55
N PHE A 61 -0.20 3.52 -32.81
CA PHE A 61 0.92 3.43 -31.86
C PHE A 61 0.65 4.19 -30.56
N ALA A 62 0.10 5.40 -30.65
CA ALA A 62 -0.25 6.20 -29.47
C ALA A 62 -1.34 5.52 -28.62
N VAL A 63 -2.40 5.00 -29.26
CA VAL A 63 -3.50 4.33 -28.56
C VAL A 63 -3.02 3.03 -27.92
N SER A 64 -2.24 2.20 -28.62
CA SER A 64 -1.72 0.94 -28.06
C SER A 64 -0.81 1.20 -26.86
N THR A 65 0.07 2.20 -26.96
CA THR A 65 0.95 2.63 -25.85
C THR A 65 0.13 3.12 -24.66
N ALA A 66 -0.89 3.95 -24.88
CA ALA A 66 -1.75 4.45 -23.82
C ALA A 66 -2.50 3.32 -23.09
N VAL A 67 -3.09 2.39 -23.84
CA VAL A 67 -3.76 1.20 -23.26
C VAL A 67 -2.77 0.37 -22.45
N TRP A 68 -1.56 0.16 -22.98
CA TRP A 68 -0.52 -0.58 -22.26
C TRP A 68 -0.15 0.09 -20.94
N LEU A 69 0.05 1.41 -20.92
CA LEU A 69 0.36 2.15 -19.70
C LEU A 69 -0.74 2.05 -18.64
N VAL A 70 -2.01 2.06 -19.05
CA VAL A 70 -3.14 1.85 -18.12
C VAL A 70 -3.07 0.45 -17.48
N VAL A 71 -2.79 -0.58 -18.28
CA VAL A 71 -2.64 -1.96 -17.78
C VAL A 71 -1.46 -2.06 -16.81
N VAL A 72 -0.31 -1.50 -17.14
CA VAL A 72 0.86 -1.44 -16.26
C VAL A 72 0.50 -0.81 -14.93
N GLN A 73 -0.21 0.31 -14.97
CA GLN A 73 -0.55 1.06 -13.76
C GLN A 73 -1.53 0.30 -12.88
N TRP A 74 -2.57 -0.30 -13.48
CA TRP A 74 -3.55 -1.10 -12.74
C TRP A 74 -2.89 -2.29 -12.04
N LEU A 75 -2.09 -3.08 -12.76
CA LEU A 75 -1.45 -4.27 -12.20
C LEU A 75 -0.43 -3.89 -11.11
N SER A 76 0.37 -2.85 -11.36
CA SER A 76 1.40 -2.40 -10.41
C SER A 76 0.81 -1.83 -9.13
N SER A 77 -0.24 -0.99 -9.25
CA SER A 77 -0.94 -0.43 -8.09
C SER A 77 -1.69 -1.51 -7.31
N ALA A 78 -2.32 -2.46 -8.00
CA ALA A 78 -3.00 -3.58 -7.34
C ALA A 78 -2.03 -4.44 -6.53
N LEU A 79 -0.89 -4.83 -7.12
CA LEU A 79 0.12 -5.64 -6.43
C LEU A 79 0.76 -4.89 -5.26
N GLY A 80 1.21 -3.65 -5.48
CA GLY A 80 1.85 -2.86 -4.42
C GLY A 80 0.91 -2.57 -3.25
N GLY A 81 -0.35 -2.24 -3.55
CA GLY A 81 -1.40 -2.04 -2.55
C GLY A 81 -1.72 -3.33 -1.79
N TYR A 82 -1.78 -4.48 -2.48
CA TYR A 82 -1.98 -5.79 -1.85
C TYR A 82 -0.84 -6.16 -0.89
N VAL A 83 0.41 -5.96 -1.31
CA VAL A 83 1.59 -6.20 -0.46
C VAL A 83 1.59 -5.28 0.76
N ALA A 84 1.36 -3.97 0.57
CA ALA A 84 1.26 -3.03 1.67
C ALA A 84 0.12 -3.38 2.63
N GLY A 85 -1.04 -3.78 2.11
CA GLY A 85 -2.20 -4.19 2.90
C GLY A 85 -1.95 -5.47 3.70
N ARG A 86 -1.26 -6.46 3.12
CA ARG A 86 -0.97 -7.73 3.79
C ARG A 86 0.10 -7.63 4.87
N LEU A 87 1.04 -6.70 4.74
CA LEU A 87 2.08 -6.46 5.72
C LEU A 87 1.61 -5.50 6.85
N ARG A 88 0.42 -4.91 6.74
CA ARG A 88 -0.15 -4.06 7.81
C ARG A 88 -0.28 -4.86 9.10
N THR A 89 0.34 -4.37 10.18
CA THR A 89 0.18 -4.90 11.52
C THR A 89 -1.28 -4.80 11.95
N LYS A 90 -1.90 -5.93 12.34
CA LYS A 90 -3.24 -5.93 12.92
C LYS A 90 -3.18 -5.41 14.35
N TRP A 91 -3.87 -4.32 14.63
CA TRP A 91 -4.12 -3.83 15.97
C TRP A 91 -5.24 -4.65 16.62
N VAL A 92 -4.90 -5.85 17.12
CA VAL A 92 -5.87 -6.72 17.80
C VAL A 92 -6.05 -6.35 19.27
N ASN A 93 -5.11 -5.58 19.85
CA ASN A 93 -5.07 -5.37 21.30
C ASN A 93 -5.91 -4.18 21.82
N VAL A 94 -6.44 -3.31 20.95
CA VAL A 94 -7.18 -2.10 21.39
C VAL A 94 -8.53 -2.44 22.03
N HIS A 95 -9.13 -3.59 21.72
CA HIS A 95 -10.45 -3.96 22.26
C HIS A 95 -10.37 -4.75 23.58
N THR A 96 -9.19 -5.24 23.98
CA THR A 96 -9.05 -6.03 25.22
C THR A 96 -9.13 -5.15 26.46
N ASP A 97 -8.57 -3.95 26.40
CA ASP A 97 -8.54 -3.02 27.52
C ASP A 97 -9.94 -2.44 27.82
N GLU A 98 -10.78 -2.24 26.80
CA GLU A 98 -12.15 -1.75 26.94
C GLU A 98 -13.10 -2.79 27.56
N VAL A 99 -12.94 -4.07 27.21
CA VAL A 99 -13.73 -5.17 27.79
C VAL A 99 -13.37 -5.36 29.27
N TYR A 100 -12.08 -5.33 29.61
CA TYR A 100 -11.63 -5.41 31.00
C TYR A 100 -12.14 -4.24 31.84
N PHE A 101 -12.12 -3.01 31.31
CA PHE A 101 -12.67 -1.83 31.98
C PHE A 101 -14.18 -1.97 32.25
N ARG A 102 -14.94 -2.43 31.25
CA ARG A 102 -16.40 -2.64 31.41
C ARG A 102 -16.71 -3.71 32.45
N ASP A 103 -15.99 -4.83 32.45
CA ASP A 103 -16.22 -5.93 33.39
C ASP A 103 -15.84 -5.56 34.82
N THR A 104 -14.87 -4.66 35.02
CA THR A 104 -14.47 -4.18 36.36
C THR A 104 -15.40 -3.08 36.89
N ALA A 105 -16.00 -2.27 36.00
CA ALA A 105 -16.87 -1.16 36.38
C ALA A 105 -18.33 -1.57 36.70
N HIS A 106 -18.76 -2.76 36.27
CA HIS A 106 -20.11 -3.30 36.56
C HIS A 106 -20.08 -4.37 37.68
N GLY A 107 -18.94 -4.55 38.36
CA GLY A 107 -18.82 -5.36 39.57
C GLY A 107 -19.43 -4.68 40.79
#